data_AF-A0A6J8EBS1-F1
#
_entry.id   AF-A0A6J8EBS1-F1
#
_cell.length_a   1.000
_cell.length_b   1.000
_cell.length_c   1.000
_cell.angle_alpha   90.00
_cell.angle_beta   90.00
_cell.angle_gamma   90.00
#
_symmetry.space_group_name_H-M   'P 1'
#
loop_
_entity.id
_entity.type
_entity.pdbx_description
1 polymer ?
#
loop_
_entity_poly.entity_id
_entity_poly.type
_entity_poly.pdbx_seq_one_letter_code
_entity_poly.pdbx_strand_id
1 'polypeptide(L)'
;MQNDIIFENQHFKKKIKQPTPEEVKTAIKNLSTGKTSDENGICSEHYQHAVDEVSLEIVSIINNIFSDLDVPKSLKNGILTPFLKKKKYKTISGNYRGIVVISISSKIFESIVKGRLEYELLPSQNPLQGGFTESASSPFAAFITTETILLYRFLQILLELVSLDAEKAFDTLSHEIILSKLLHDGINGDMWI
;
A
#
# COMPACT_ATOMS: atom_id res chain seq x y z
N MET A 1 -38.51 -14.21 -0.60
CA MET A 1 -38.26 -14.23 -2.06
C MET A 1 -36.77 -14.01 -2.23
N GLN A 2 -36.05 -15.10 -2.47
CA GLN A 2 -34.64 -15.14 -2.82
C GLN A 2 -34.38 -14.27 -4.04
N ASN A 3 -33.41 -13.37 -3.96
CA ASN A 3 -32.69 -12.91 -5.13
C ASN A 3 -31.23 -13.28 -4.89
N ASP A 4 -30.94 -14.54 -5.18
CA ASP A 4 -29.59 -15.04 -5.42
C ASP A 4 -29.05 -14.30 -6.65
N ILE A 5 -28.28 -13.24 -6.43
CA ILE A 5 -27.40 -12.72 -7.48
C ILE A 5 -26.18 -13.65 -7.47
N ILE A 6 -26.32 -14.76 -8.18
CA ILE A 6 -25.21 -15.60 -8.60
C ILE A 6 -24.38 -14.72 -9.53
N PHE A 7 -23.29 -14.15 -9.02
CA PHE A 7 -22.25 -13.57 -9.86
C PHE A 7 -21.50 -14.72 -10.56
N GLU A 8 -22.11 -15.29 -11.60
CA GLU A 8 -21.39 -16.03 -12.62
C GLU A 8 -20.58 -15.04 -13.46
N ASN A 9 -19.47 -14.56 -12.91
CA ASN A 9 -18.44 -13.93 -13.71
C ASN A 9 -17.35 -14.96 -13.97
N GLN A 10 -17.38 -15.50 -15.18
CA GLN A 10 -16.26 -16.16 -15.82
C GLN A 10 -15.12 -15.14 -16.06
N HIS A 11 -14.51 -14.61 -15.00
CA HIS A 11 -13.26 -13.88 -15.10
C HIS A 11 -12.13 -14.90 -15.21
N PHE A 12 -11.56 -14.95 -16.41
CA PHE A 12 -10.38 -15.73 -16.76
C PHE A 12 -9.35 -15.70 -15.61
N LYS A 13 -9.04 -16.88 -15.06
CA LYS A 13 -8.01 -17.10 -14.04
C LYS A 13 -6.63 -16.72 -14.61
N LYS A 14 -6.26 -15.45 -14.55
CA LYS A 14 -4.90 -15.00 -14.83
C LYS A 14 -4.03 -15.46 -13.66
N LYS A 15 -3.44 -16.66 -13.79
CA LYS A 15 -2.48 -17.18 -12.81
C LYS A 15 -1.32 -16.20 -12.70
N ILE A 16 -0.93 -15.88 -11.48
CA ILE A 16 0.12 -14.89 -11.27
C ILE A 16 1.48 -15.43 -11.64
N LYS A 17 2.22 -14.57 -12.33
CA LYS A 17 3.57 -14.83 -12.73
C LYS A 17 4.49 -14.70 -11.52
N GLN A 18 5.35 -15.67 -11.30
CA GLN A 18 6.40 -15.58 -10.29
C GLN A 18 7.30 -14.34 -10.56
N PRO A 19 7.72 -13.62 -9.50
CA PRO A 19 8.66 -12.53 -9.63
C PRO A 19 9.97 -12.91 -10.34
N THR A 20 10.42 -12.03 -11.23
CA THR A 20 11.71 -12.24 -11.91
C THR A 20 12.87 -11.78 -11.02
N PRO A 21 14.09 -12.29 -11.24
CA PRO A 21 15.27 -11.78 -10.54
C PRO A 21 15.45 -10.26 -10.67
N GLU A 22 15.17 -9.70 -11.86
CA GLU A 22 15.26 -8.26 -12.10
C GLU A 22 14.21 -7.46 -11.32
N GLU A 23 12.99 -8.00 -11.20
CA GLU A 23 11.91 -7.39 -10.39
C GLU A 23 12.32 -7.33 -8.92
N VAL A 24 12.88 -8.42 -8.38
CA VAL A 24 13.39 -8.47 -7.00
C VAL A 24 14.57 -7.53 -6.80
N LYS A 25 15.55 -7.52 -7.71
CA LYS A 25 16.69 -6.60 -7.66
C LYS A 25 16.23 -5.13 -7.68
N THR A 26 15.23 -4.83 -8.50
CA THR A 26 14.63 -3.49 -8.56
C THR A 26 13.94 -3.14 -7.24
N ALA A 27 13.17 -4.06 -6.67
CA ALA A 27 12.52 -3.86 -5.37
C ALA A 27 13.55 -3.57 -4.26
N ILE A 28 14.66 -4.32 -4.23
CA ILE A 28 15.77 -4.09 -3.28
C ILE A 28 16.39 -2.70 -3.47
N LYS A 29 16.72 -2.33 -4.71
CA LYS A 29 17.34 -1.02 -5.03
C LYS A 29 16.43 0.16 -4.71
N ASN A 30 15.11 -0.02 -4.79
CA ASN A 30 14.13 1.03 -4.52
C ASN A 30 13.75 1.14 -3.03
N LEU A 31 14.29 0.29 -2.15
CA LEU A 31 14.08 0.44 -0.71
C LEU A 31 14.53 1.83 -0.21
N SER A 32 13.71 2.44 0.64
CA SER A 32 14.05 3.74 1.21
C SER A 32 15.20 3.64 2.21
N THR A 33 16.26 4.42 2.00
CA THR A 33 17.43 4.50 2.89
C THR A 33 17.23 5.44 4.07
N GLY A 34 18.12 5.37 5.06
CA GLY A 34 18.11 6.20 6.26
C GLY A 34 16.96 5.88 7.21
N LYS A 35 16.40 4.66 7.13
CA LYS A 35 15.33 4.18 8.00
C LYS A 35 15.87 3.33 9.14
N THR A 36 15.04 3.11 10.15
CA THR A 36 15.34 2.20 11.27
C THR A 36 15.58 0.79 10.77
N SER A 37 16.55 0.10 11.38
CA SER A 37 16.78 -1.33 11.18
C SER A 37 15.56 -2.16 11.59
N ASP A 38 15.48 -3.39 11.08
CA ASP A 38 14.54 -4.37 11.60
C ASP A 38 14.99 -4.95 12.96
N GLU A 39 14.25 -5.95 13.43
CA GLU A 39 14.48 -6.66 14.70
C GLU A 39 15.86 -7.34 14.81
N ASN A 40 16.50 -7.61 13.67
CA ASN A 40 17.82 -8.24 13.59
C ASN A 40 18.95 -7.22 13.38
N GLY A 41 18.64 -5.92 13.40
CA GLY A 41 19.61 -4.87 13.13
C GLY A 41 19.90 -4.67 11.65
N ILE A 42 19.09 -5.24 10.74
CA ILE A 42 19.28 -5.14 9.30
C ILE A 42 18.52 -3.93 8.74
N CYS A 43 19.28 -3.01 8.12
CA CYS A 43 18.77 -1.90 7.33
C CYS A 43 18.65 -2.23 5.82
N SER A 44 17.89 -1.43 5.09
CA SER A 44 17.76 -1.46 3.62
C SER A 44 19.09 -1.47 2.88
N GLU A 45 20.06 -0.71 3.38
CA GLU A 45 21.37 -0.48 2.80
C GLU A 45 22.17 -1.78 2.71
N HIS A 46 22.02 -2.69 3.69
CA HIS A 46 22.70 -3.98 3.64
C HIS A 46 22.26 -4.80 2.42
N TYR A 47 20.96 -4.81 2.12
CA TYR A 47 20.43 -5.48 0.93
C TYR A 47 20.84 -4.76 -0.36
N GLN A 48 20.84 -3.43 -0.37
CA GLN A 48 21.23 -2.65 -1.54
C GLN A 48 22.69 -2.82 -1.91
N HIS A 49 23.57 -2.88 -0.90
CA HIS A 49 25.01 -3.07 -1.11
C HIS A 49 25.39 -4.50 -1.44
N ALA A 50 24.61 -5.49 -0.98
CA ALA A 50 24.83 -6.92 -1.25
C ALA A 50 23.82 -7.49 -2.27
N VAL A 51 23.24 -6.64 -3.13
CA VAL A 51 22.09 -7.02 -3.97
C VAL A 51 22.41 -8.17 -4.92
N ASP A 52 23.63 -8.23 -5.44
CA ASP A 52 24.02 -9.28 -6.37
C ASP A 52 24.24 -10.62 -5.67
N GLU A 53 24.67 -10.59 -4.41
CA GLU A 53 24.90 -11.75 -3.57
C GLU A 53 23.60 -12.31 -2.98
N VAL A 54 22.66 -11.46 -2.54
CA VAL A 54 21.45 -11.90 -1.81
C VAL A 54 20.22 -12.06 -2.68
N SER A 55 20.23 -11.52 -3.91
CA SER A 55 19.03 -11.51 -4.75
C SER A 55 18.55 -12.91 -5.13
N LEU A 56 19.44 -13.86 -5.34
CA LEU A 56 19.07 -15.23 -5.75
C LEU A 56 18.28 -15.96 -4.67
N GLU A 57 18.72 -15.85 -3.41
CA GLU A 57 18.05 -16.42 -2.25
C GLU A 57 16.69 -15.76 -2.02
N ILE A 58 16.63 -14.43 -2.13
CA ILE A 58 15.37 -13.68 -1.95
C ILE A 58 14.37 -14.03 -3.06
N VAL A 59 14.82 -14.16 -4.31
CA VAL A 59 13.97 -14.63 -5.42
C VAL A 59 13.42 -16.02 -5.13
N SER A 60 14.26 -16.94 -4.66
CA SER A 60 13.82 -18.30 -4.31
C SER A 60 12.73 -18.29 -3.23
N ILE A 61 12.96 -17.54 -2.14
CA ILE A 61 11.98 -17.41 -1.05
C ILE A 61 10.67 -16.83 -1.55
N ILE A 62 10.73 -15.73 -2.29
CA ILE A 62 9.52 -15.06 -2.80
C ILE A 62 8.78 -15.96 -3.79
N ASN A 63 9.48 -16.65 -4.70
CA ASN A 63 8.85 -17.54 -5.64
C ASN A 63 8.16 -18.73 -4.97
N ASN A 64 8.70 -19.24 -3.85
CA ASN A 64 8.01 -20.26 -3.05
C ASN A 64 6.70 -19.70 -2.46
N ILE A 65 6.71 -18.48 -1.90
CA ILE A 65 5.49 -17.82 -1.39
C ILE A 65 4.42 -17.72 -2.49
N PHE A 66 4.80 -17.25 -3.68
CA PHE A 66 3.89 -17.16 -4.83
C PHE A 66 3.43 -18.51 -5.37
N SER A 67 4.15 -19.60 -5.06
CA SER A 67 3.81 -20.95 -5.54
C SER A 67 2.88 -21.67 -4.58
N ASP A 68 3.17 -21.55 -3.28
CA ASP A 68 2.41 -22.17 -2.19
C ASP A 68 1.16 -21.37 -1.83
N LEU A 69 1.10 -20.13 -2.29
CA LEU A 69 0.07 -19.15 -1.92
C LEU A 69 -0.03 -18.98 -0.39
N ASP A 70 1.11 -19.01 0.31
CA ASP A 70 1.19 -18.83 1.75
C ASP A 70 2.38 -17.96 2.14
N VAL A 71 2.09 -16.88 2.86
CA VAL A 71 3.11 -15.99 3.41
C VAL A 71 3.55 -16.50 4.79
N PRO A 72 4.84 -16.84 4.99
CA PRO A 72 5.36 -17.32 6.26
C PRO A 72 5.06 -16.36 7.42
N LYS A 73 4.82 -16.91 8.61
CA LYS A 73 4.59 -16.11 9.83
C LYS A 73 5.72 -15.12 10.12
N SER A 74 6.96 -15.47 9.79
CA SER A 74 8.13 -14.59 9.96
C SER A 74 8.05 -13.31 9.12
N LEU A 75 7.35 -13.32 7.99
CA LEU A 75 7.11 -12.14 7.15
C LEU A 75 5.85 -11.36 7.55
N LYS A 76 5.01 -11.93 8.41
CA LYS A 76 3.78 -11.29 8.94
C LYS A 76 4.04 -10.53 10.24
N ASN A 77 5.20 -10.73 10.87
CA ASN A 77 5.53 -10.13 12.15
C ASN A 77 6.23 -8.77 11.98
N GLY A 78 6.04 -7.90 12.97
CA GLY A 78 6.74 -6.62 13.05
C GLY A 78 6.70 -6.02 14.45
N ILE A 79 7.58 -5.07 14.70
CA ILE A 79 7.72 -4.39 15.99
C ILE A 79 6.79 -3.18 16.03
N LEU A 80 5.80 -3.20 16.94
CA LEU A 80 4.95 -2.04 17.20
C LEU A 80 5.71 -0.97 17.99
N THR A 81 5.97 0.16 17.33
CA THR A 81 6.66 1.31 17.91
C THR A 81 5.68 2.49 18.05
N PRO A 82 5.38 2.96 19.28
CA PRO A 82 4.50 4.11 19.49
C PRO A 82 5.21 5.43 19.16
N PHE A 83 4.66 6.20 18.23
CA PHE A 83 5.20 7.48 17.78
C PHE A 83 4.30 8.65 18.18
N LEU A 84 4.84 9.64 18.90
CA LEU A 84 4.06 10.80 19.36
C LEU A 84 3.68 11.73 18.20
N LYS A 85 2.40 12.08 18.09
CA LYS A 85 1.89 13.10 17.16
C LYS A 85 2.57 14.45 17.45
N LYS A 86 2.96 15.17 16.39
CA LYS A 86 3.61 16.49 16.51
C LYS A 86 2.76 17.44 17.36
N LYS A 87 3.40 18.20 18.25
CA LYS A 87 2.78 19.22 19.12
C LYS A 87 1.66 18.68 20.03
N LYS A 88 1.81 17.46 20.55
CA LYS A 88 0.85 16.82 21.48
C LYS A 88 1.53 16.37 22.78
N TYR A 89 0.75 16.22 23.84
CA TYR A 89 1.25 15.84 25.17
C TYR A 89 1.55 14.34 25.27
N LYS A 90 2.71 14.00 25.83
CA LYS A 90 3.17 12.61 26.07
C LYS A 90 2.31 11.83 27.06
N THR A 91 1.57 12.52 27.93
CA THR A 91 0.75 11.90 28.99
C THR A 91 -0.57 11.31 28.49
N ILE A 92 -0.97 11.61 27.25
CA ILE A 92 -2.25 11.17 26.69
C ILE A 92 -1.98 10.04 25.68
N SER A 93 -2.49 8.84 25.96
CA SER A 93 -2.27 7.64 25.12
C SER A 93 -2.73 7.84 23.66
N GLY A 94 -3.88 8.49 23.44
CA GLY A 94 -4.41 8.79 22.10
C GLY A 94 -3.55 9.74 21.24
N ASN A 95 -2.51 10.34 21.82
CA ASN A 95 -1.55 11.18 21.10
C ASN A 95 -0.45 10.37 20.40
N TYR A 96 -0.37 9.06 20.63
CA TYR A 96 0.58 8.19 19.92
C TYR A 96 -0.08 7.57 18.68
N ARG A 97 0.74 7.29 17.67
CA ARG A 97 0.41 6.48 16.51
C ARG A 97 1.24 5.20 16.61
N GLY A 98 0.61 4.04 16.50
CA GLY A 98 1.34 2.79 16.33
C GLY A 98 1.99 2.78 14.95
N ILE A 99 3.29 2.54 14.88
CA ILE A 99 4.00 2.29 13.62
C ILE A 99 4.58 0.88 13.74
N VAL A 100 4.23 -0.01 12.83
CA VAL A 100 4.80 -1.35 12.78
C VAL A 100 6.06 -1.32 11.91
N VAL A 101 7.20 -1.70 12.49
CA VAL A 101 8.45 -1.89 11.76
C VAL A 101 8.56 -3.36 11.40
N ILE A 102 8.35 -3.67 10.12
CA ILE A 102 8.49 -5.01 9.55
C ILE A 102 9.93 -5.26 9.05
N SER A 103 10.30 -6.54 8.91
CA SER A 103 11.60 -6.95 8.39
C SER A 103 11.84 -6.46 6.96
N ILE A 104 13.10 -6.31 6.57
CA ILE A 104 13.44 -5.84 5.21
C ILE A 104 12.96 -6.83 4.15
N SER A 105 13.04 -8.14 4.41
CA SER A 105 12.46 -9.17 3.54
C SER A 105 10.96 -8.98 3.31
N SER A 106 10.21 -8.62 4.37
CA SER A 106 8.77 -8.34 4.25
C SER A 106 8.52 -7.11 3.39
N LYS A 107 9.32 -6.04 3.55
CA LYS A 107 9.24 -4.84 2.70
C LYS A 107 9.51 -5.14 1.23
N ILE A 108 10.48 -6.02 0.94
CA ILE A 108 10.78 -6.42 -0.45
C ILE A 108 9.58 -7.15 -1.05
N PHE A 109 9.02 -8.12 -0.31
CA PHE A 109 7.83 -8.85 -0.75
C PHE A 109 6.63 -7.91 -0.95
N GLU A 110 6.30 -7.09 0.04
CA GLU A 110 5.22 -6.10 -0.04
C GLU A 110 5.41 -5.12 -1.19
N SER A 111 6.65 -4.67 -1.46
CA SER A 111 6.93 -3.77 -2.58
C SER A 111 6.62 -4.39 -3.93
N ILE A 112 6.86 -5.70 -4.10
CA ILE A 112 6.57 -6.41 -5.34
C ILE A 112 5.06 -6.57 -5.52
N VAL A 113 4.37 -7.03 -4.48
CA VAL A 113 2.90 -7.18 -4.48
C VAL A 113 2.24 -5.82 -4.75
N LYS A 114 2.68 -4.78 -4.03
CA LYS A 114 2.21 -3.41 -4.19
C LYS A 114 2.38 -2.92 -5.63
N GLY A 115 3.58 -3.03 -6.21
CA GLY A 115 3.83 -2.54 -7.57
C GLY A 115 2.94 -3.22 -8.62
N ARG A 116 2.64 -4.51 -8.44
CA ARG A 116 1.72 -5.25 -9.31
C ARG A 116 0.27 -4.82 -9.14
N LEU A 117 -0.18 -4.63 -7.89
CA LEU A 117 -1.52 -4.12 -7.60
C LEU A 117 -1.72 -2.70 -8.13
N GLU A 118 -0.73 -1.82 -7.93
CA GLU A 118 -0.77 -0.45 -8.45
C GLU A 118 -0.89 -0.44 -9.98
N TYR A 119 -0.14 -1.31 -10.68
CA TYR A 119 -0.24 -1.44 -12.13
C TYR A 119 -1.65 -1.83 -12.60
N GLU A 120 -2.28 -2.81 -11.96
CA GLU A 120 -3.63 -3.28 -12.33
C GLU A 120 -4.72 -2.28 -11.90
N LEU A 121 -4.51 -1.52 -10.82
CA LEU A 121 -5.45 -0.49 -10.34
C LEU A 121 -5.37 0.84 -11.10
N LEU A 122 -4.24 1.15 -11.72
CA LEU A 122 -3.98 2.43 -12.40
C LEU A 122 -5.10 2.87 -13.36
N PRO A 123 -5.68 2.00 -14.21
CA PRO A 123 -6.77 2.40 -15.12
C PRO A 123 -8.07 2.82 -14.41
N SER A 124 -8.30 2.32 -13.20
CA SER A 124 -9.52 2.57 -12.42
C SER A 124 -9.37 3.76 -11.44
N GLN A 125 -8.17 4.33 -11.34
CA GLN A 125 -7.86 5.33 -10.35
C GLN A 125 -8.51 6.67 -10.68
N ASN A 126 -9.15 7.29 -9.68
CA ASN A 126 -9.72 8.62 -9.82
C ASN A 126 -8.60 9.65 -10.07
N PRO A 127 -8.64 10.46 -11.14
CA PRO A 127 -7.62 11.48 -11.42
C PRO A 127 -7.46 12.54 -10.33
N LEU A 128 -8.48 12.72 -9.47
CA LEU A 128 -8.46 13.64 -8.34
C LEU A 128 -7.86 13.00 -7.07
N GLN A 129 -7.52 11.71 -7.08
CA GLN A 129 -6.90 11.02 -5.96
C GLN A 129 -5.45 11.48 -5.80
N GLY A 130 -5.24 12.48 -4.94
CA GLY A 130 -3.93 13.08 -4.69
C GLY A 130 -3.04 12.34 -3.69
N GLY A 131 -3.60 11.43 -2.90
CA GLY A 131 -2.89 10.73 -1.83
C GLY A 131 -2.44 9.33 -2.25
N PHE A 132 -1.18 8.99 -1.97
CA PHE A 132 -0.57 7.68 -2.25
C PHE A 132 -0.65 7.22 -3.71
N THR A 133 -0.72 8.17 -4.64
CA THR A 133 -0.71 7.95 -6.09
C THR A 133 0.61 8.45 -6.66
N GLU A 134 1.22 7.69 -7.57
CA GLU A 134 2.39 8.18 -8.30
C GLU A 134 2.07 9.48 -9.04
N SER A 135 3.02 10.41 -9.03
CA SER A 135 2.91 11.73 -9.69
C SER A 135 1.80 12.65 -9.17
N ALA A 136 1.03 12.26 -8.15
CA ALA A 136 0.06 13.14 -7.51
C ALA A 136 0.66 13.81 -6.26
N SER A 137 0.31 15.07 -6.02
CA SER A 137 0.89 15.85 -4.93
C SER A 137 -0.19 16.54 -4.09
N SER A 138 0.04 16.64 -2.78
CA SER A 138 -0.86 17.37 -1.88
C SER A 138 -1.09 18.84 -2.30
N PRO A 139 -0.08 19.57 -2.85
CA PRO A 139 -0.30 20.90 -3.44
C PRO A 139 -1.28 20.92 -4.61
N PHE A 140 -1.38 19.85 -5.41
CA PHE A 140 -2.32 19.78 -6.53
C PHE A 140 -3.78 19.81 -6.04
N ALA A 141 -4.11 19.05 -4.99
CA ALA A 141 -5.45 19.08 -4.40
C ALA A 141 -5.79 20.47 -3.82
N ALA A 142 -4.81 21.12 -3.17
CA ALA A 142 -4.97 22.49 -2.66
C ALA A 142 -5.17 23.51 -3.80
N PHE A 143 -4.43 23.37 -4.89
CA PHE A 143 -4.57 24.20 -6.09
C PHE A 143 -5.96 24.07 -6.70
N ILE A 144 -6.41 22.85 -7.02
CA ILE A 144 -7.74 22.61 -7.59
C ILE A 144 -8.85 23.16 -6.69
N THR A 145 -8.73 22.95 -5.38
CA THR A 145 -9.68 23.50 -4.40
C THR A 145 -9.70 25.04 -4.44
N THR A 146 -8.52 25.67 -4.48
CA THR A 146 -8.38 27.13 -4.49
C THR A 146 -8.94 27.74 -5.77
N GLU A 147 -8.59 27.19 -6.94
CA GLU A 147 -9.09 27.65 -8.23
C GLU A 147 -10.61 27.50 -8.34
N THR A 148 -11.16 26.40 -7.82
CA THR A 148 -12.62 26.20 -7.76
C THR A 148 -13.29 27.29 -6.94
N ILE A 149 -12.73 27.63 -5.77
CA ILE A 149 -13.25 28.71 -4.92
C ILE A 149 -13.20 30.06 -5.63
N LEU A 150 -12.07 30.38 -6.28
CA LEU A 150 -11.89 31.64 -7.00
C LEU A 150 -12.87 31.78 -8.17
N LEU A 151 -13.07 30.71 -8.95
CA LEU A 151 -14.00 30.70 -10.08
C LEU A 151 -15.44 30.94 -9.63
N TYR A 152 -15.93 30.21 -8.62
CA TYR A 152 -17.30 30.37 -8.14
C TYR A 152 -17.53 31.76 -7.53
N ARG A 153 -16.52 32.31 -6.83
CA ARG A 153 -16.56 33.68 -6.33
C ARG A 153 -16.64 34.70 -7.46
N PHE A 154 -15.88 34.51 -8.54
CA PHE A 154 -15.94 35.38 -9.72
C PHE A 154 -17.32 35.34 -10.39
N LEU A 155 -17.91 34.15 -10.50
CA LEU A 155 -19.24 33.94 -11.08
C LEU A 155 -20.40 34.35 -10.15
N GLN A 156 -20.12 34.71 -8.90
CA GLN A 156 -21.11 35.02 -7.86
C GLN A 156 -22.12 33.89 -7.61
N ILE A 157 -21.67 32.64 -7.76
CA ILE A 157 -22.47 31.44 -7.50
C ILE A 157 -22.14 30.95 -6.08
N LEU A 158 -23.16 30.53 -5.33
CA LEU A 158 -22.99 29.93 -4.01
C LEU A 158 -22.13 28.66 -4.12
N LEU A 159 -21.08 28.58 -3.31
CA LEU A 159 -20.21 27.41 -3.17
C LEU A 159 -20.19 26.98 -1.71
N GLU A 160 -20.46 25.71 -1.46
CA GLU A 160 -20.32 25.06 -0.16
C GLU A 160 -19.19 24.03 -0.22
N LEU A 161 -18.31 24.05 0.79
CA LEU A 161 -17.18 23.12 0.89
C LEU A 161 -17.42 22.17 2.06
N VAL A 162 -17.38 20.86 1.78
CA VAL A 162 -17.46 19.81 2.79
C VAL A 162 -16.10 19.13 2.91
N SER A 163 -15.56 19.10 4.13
CA SER A 163 -14.34 18.38 4.45
C SER A 163 -14.67 17.16 5.30
N LEU A 164 -14.16 16.00 4.88
CA LEU A 164 -14.34 14.72 5.56
C LEU A 164 -12.96 14.21 6.00
N ASP A 165 -12.87 13.76 7.25
CA ASP A 165 -11.68 13.11 7.80
C ASP A 165 -12.09 11.80 8.47
N ALA A 166 -11.40 10.71 8.14
CA ALA A 166 -11.68 9.39 8.69
C ALA A 166 -10.81 9.16 9.93
N GLU A 167 -11.43 8.96 11.09
CA GLU A 167 -10.69 8.64 12.31
C GLU A 167 -10.09 7.23 12.21
N LYS A 168 -8.77 7.12 12.42
CA LYS A 168 -8.04 5.84 12.50
C LYS A 168 -8.31 4.92 11.30
N ALA A 169 -8.34 5.48 10.08
CA ALA A 169 -8.69 4.75 8.86
C ALA A 169 -8.05 3.34 8.77
N PHE A 170 -6.74 3.22 8.99
CA PHE A 170 -6.04 1.92 8.93
C PHE A 170 -6.45 0.93 10.02
N ASP A 171 -6.83 1.40 11.21
CA ASP A 171 -7.26 0.53 12.32
C ASP A 171 -8.75 0.12 12.17
N THR A 172 -9.54 0.89 11.40
CA THR A 172 -10.99 0.70 11.25
C THR A 172 -11.40 -0.04 9.97
N LEU A 173 -10.47 -0.27 9.05
CA LEU A 173 -10.76 -0.90 7.77
C LEU A 173 -11.07 -2.40 7.93
N SER A 174 -12.18 -2.84 7.32
CA SER A 174 -12.50 -4.26 7.22
C SER A 174 -11.72 -4.88 6.05
N HIS A 175 -10.94 -5.92 6.38
CA HIS A 175 -10.23 -6.71 5.37
C HIS A 175 -11.20 -7.34 4.38
N GLU A 176 -12.37 -7.81 4.82
CA GLU A 176 -13.39 -8.40 3.95
C GLU A 176 -13.89 -7.40 2.90
N ILE A 177 -14.09 -6.13 3.29
CA ILE A 177 -14.54 -5.07 2.38
C ILE A 177 -13.45 -4.75 1.36
N ILE A 178 -12.19 -4.65 1.81
CA ILE A 178 -11.06 -4.40 0.91
C ILE A 178 -10.96 -5.51 -0.14
N LEU A 179 -10.97 -6.77 0.31
CA LEU A 179 -10.88 -7.93 -0.58
C LEU A 179 -12.05 -8.01 -1.55
N SER A 180 -13.28 -7.75 -1.08
CA SER A 180 -14.46 -7.71 -1.93
C SER A 180 -14.38 -6.59 -2.98
N LYS A 181 -13.81 -5.44 -2.62
CA LYS A 181 -13.62 -4.33 -3.55
C LYS A 181 -12.57 -4.65 -4.61
N LEU A 182 -11.46 -5.28 -4.24
CA LEU A 182 -10.45 -5.72 -5.19
C LEU A 182 -11.00 -6.77 -6.17
N LEU A 183 -11.79 -7.73 -5.67
CA LEU A 183 -12.48 -8.71 -6.53
C LEU A 183 -13.46 -8.04 -7.51
N HIS A 184 -14.23 -7.06 -7.03
CA HIS A 184 -15.12 -6.27 -7.89
C HIS A 184 -14.34 -5.52 -8.99
N ASP A 185 -13.15 -5.03 -8.68
CA ASP A 185 -12.30 -4.30 -9.61
C ASP A 185 -11.45 -5.24 -10.51
N GLY A 186 -11.74 -6.54 -10.49
CA GLY A 186 -11.15 -7.55 -11.39
C GLY A 186 -9.80 -8.08 -10.94
N ILE A 187 -9.36 -7.73 -9.73
CA ILE A 187 -8.12 -8.23 -9.13
C ILE A 187 -8.46 -9.52 -8.40
N ASN A 188 -7.72 -10.60 -8.66
CA ASN A 188 -8.00 -11.92 -8.10
C ASN A 188 -7.22 -12.20 -6.81
N GLY A 189 -7.74 -13.14 -6.02
CA GLY A 189 -7.17 -13.62 -4.75
C GLY A 189 -5.67 -13.93 -4.80
N ASP A 190 -5.21 -14.48 -5.92
CA ASP A 190 -3.81 -14.85 -6.09
C ASP A 190 -2.86 -13.62 -6.11
N MET A 191 -3.39 -12.39 -6.27
CA MET A 191 -2.61 -11.15 -6.44
C MET A 191 -2.19 -10.47 -5.16
N TRP A 192 -2.81 -10.84 -4.05
CA TRP A 192 -2.58 -10.21 -2.75
C TRP A 192 -2.37 -11.24 -1.63
N ILE A 193 -2.05 -12.48 -2.01
CA ILE A 193 -1.82 -13.62 -1.11
C ILE A 193 -0.97 -13.24 0.09
#